data_AF-A0A1G4JB58-F1
#
_entry.id   AF-A0A1G4JB58-F1
#
_cell.length_a   1.000
_cell.length_b   1.000
_cell.length_c   1.000
_cell.angle_alpha   90.00
_cell.angle_beta   90.00
_cell.angle_gamma   90.00
#
_symmetry.space_group_name_H-M   'P 1'
#
loop_
_entity.id
_entity.type
_entity.pdbx_description
1 polymer ?
#
loop_
_entity_poly.entity_id
_entity_poly.type
_entity_poly.pdbx_seq_one_letter_code
_entity_poly.pdbx_strand_id
1 'polypeptide(L)'
;MTRTNKWTVHEAKAESHYFTHNGTYGKAPNGVKKMGSGKGNWGKLGDEIEDLIDDGEIPPIFNKDRRGSNVQSHENRYEQVQHHEN
;
A
#
# COMPACT_ATOMS: atom_id res chain seq x y z
N MET A 1 1.32 -31.89 9.06
CA MET A 1 0.12 -32.75 8.95
C MET A 1 -0.56 -32.43 7.63
N THR A 2 -0.26 -33.17 6.57
CA THR A 2 -0.74 -32.91 5.19
C THR A 2 -2.08 -33.63 4.97
N ARG A 3 -3.10 -32.90 4.49
CA ARG A 3 -4.48 -33.40 4.33
C ARG A 3 -4.54 -34.51 3.26
N THR A 4 -5.25 -35.59 3.57
CA THR A 4 -5.46 -36.73 2.65
C THR A 4 -6.41 -36.34 1.53
N ASN A 5 -6.03 -36.59 0.27
CA ASN A 5 -6.91 -36.42 -0.89
C ASN A 5 -7.90 -37.60 -0.94
N LYS A 6 -9.19 -37.33 -0.75
CA LYS A 6 -10.26 -38.32 -0.95
C LYS A 6 -10.48 -38.50 -2.47
N TRP A 7 -10.64 -39.76 -2.90
CA TRP A 7 -10.94 -40.12 -4.28
C TRP A 7 -12.42 -39.83 -4.58
N THR A 8 -12.72 -38.79 -5.36
CA THR A 8 -14.09 -38.46 -5.77
C THR A 8 -14.32 -38.98 -7.20
N VAL A 9 -14.98 -40.14 -7.33
CA VAL A 9 -15.19 -40.82 -8.63
C VAL A 9 -16.32 -40.16 -9.45
N HIS A 10 -17.27 -39.48 -8.81
CA HIS A 10 -18.47 -38.92 -9.46
C HIS A 10 -18.73 -37.43 -9.13
N GLU A 11 -17.86 -36.80 -8.35
CA GLU A 11 -17.99 -35.41 -7.93
C GLU A 11 -16.71 -34.65 -8.28
N ALA A 12 -16.87 -33.44 -8.80
CA ALA A 12 -15.76 -32.53 -9.01
C ALA A 12 -15.07 -32.27 -7.66
N LYS A 13 -13.74 -32.27 -7.66
CA LYS A 13 -12.92 -31.97 -6.48
C LYS A 13 -13.43 -30.68 -5.84
N ALA A 14 -13.74 -30.72 -4.54
CA ALA A 14 -14.17 -29.54 -3.80
C ALA A 14 -13.15 -28.42 -3.99
N GLU A 15 -13.58 -27.30 -4.59
CA GLU A 15 -12.70 -26.13 -4.74
C GLU A 15 -12.34 -25.59 -3.36
N SER A 16 -11.09 -25.21 -3.17
CA SER A 16 -10.63 -24.65 -1.90
C SER A 16 -11.42 -23.38 -1.61
N HIS A 17 -12.26 -23.41 -0.57
CA HIS A 17 -13.06 -22.26 -0.14
C HIS A 17 -12.23 -21.03 0.27
N TYR A 18 -10.92 -21.20 0.49
CA TYR A 18 -10.02 -20.10 0.78
C TYR A 18 -9.46 -19.56 -0.54
N PHE A 19 -9.62 -18.25 -0.76
CA PHE A 19 -9.13 -17.48 -1.91
C PHE A 19 -9.93 -17.59 -3.22
N THR A 20 -11.26 -17.78 -3.15
CA THR A 20 -12.13 -17.80 -4.34
C THR A 20 -12.38 -16.42 -4.95
N HIS A 21 -12.19 -15.34 -4.18
CA HIS A 21 -12.33 -13.97 -4.67
C HIS A 21 -10.98 -13.49 -5.20
N ASN A 22 -10.75 -13.71 -6.48
CA ASN A 22 -9.80 -12.86 -7.20
C ASN A 22 -10.40 -11.44 -7.24
N GLY A 23 -9.56 -10.42 -7.10
CA GLY A 23 -10.01 -9.03 -7.18
C GLY A 23 -10.61 -8.71 -8.56
N THR A 24 -10.84 -7.43 -8.82
CA THR A 24 -11.26 -6.97 -10.17
C THR A 24 -10.34 -7.53 -11.26
N TYR A 25 -10.91 -7.81 -12.44
CA TYR A 25 -10.19 -8.34 -13.60
C TYR A 25 -8.88 -7.57 -13.85
N GLY A 26 -7.77 -8.30 -14.01
CA GLY A 26 -6.44 -7.73 -14.25
C GLY A 26 -5.66 -7.33 -12.98
N LYS A 27 -6.21 -7.52 -11.77
CA LYS A 27 -5.44 -7.31 -10.54
C LYS A 27 -4.82 -8.59 -10.01
N ALA A 28 -3.54 -8.52 -9.70
CA ALA A 28 -2.86 -9.58 -8.97
C ALA A 28 -3.52 -9.76 -7.59
N PRO A 29 -3.85 -10.99 -7.17
CA PRO A 29 -4.47 -11.25 -5.86
C PRO A 29 -3.57 -10.81 -4.70
N ASN A 30 -2.25 -10.78 -4.92
CA ASN A 30 -1.25 -10.35 -3.94
C ASN A 30 -0.87 -8.86 -4.09
N GLY A 31 -1.61 -8.10 -4.91
CA GLY A 31 -1.30 -6.71 -5.18
C GLY A 31 -1.64 -5.80 -4.00
N VAL A 32 -0.65 -5.07 -3.49
CA VAL A 32 -0.86 -4.08 -2.42
C VAL A 32 -1.24 -2.73 -3.03
N LYS A 33 -2.29 -2.09 -2.50
CA LYS A 33 -2.75 -0.78 -2.96
C LYS A 33 -1.65 0.27 -2.81
N LYS A 34 -1.39 1.04 -3.88
CA LYS A 34 -0.37 2.11 -3.90
C LYS A 34 1.03 1.64 -3.46
N MET A 35 1.35 0.35 -3.67
CA MET A 35 2.60 -0.27 -3.23
C MET A 35 2.86 -0.17 -1.72
N GLY A 36 1.81 -0.10 -0.89
CA GLY A 36 1.95 0.02 0.57
C GLY A 36 1.92 1.46 1.10
N SER A 37 1.92 2.48 0.24
CA SER A 37 1.88 3.88 0.71
C SER A 37 0.50 4.39 1.10
N GLY A 38 0.48 5.29 2.09
CA GLY A 38 -0.67 6.09 2.47
C GLY A 38 -1.40 5.60 3.72
N LYS A 39 -2.28 6.46 4.26
CA LYS A 39 -3.03 6.22 5.50
C LYS A 39 -3.87 4.94 5.41
N GLY A 40 -3.70 4.04 6.38
CA GLY A 40 -4.38 2.73 6.43
C GLY A 40 -3.61 1.59 5.76
N ASN A 41 -2.43 1.86 5.20
CA ASN A 41 -1.47 0.83 4.79
C ASN A 41 -0.30 0.79 5.79
N TRP A 42 0.48 -0.28 5.76
CA TRP A 42 1.63 -0.52 6.65
C TRP A 42 2.90 0.21 6.23
N GLY A 43 2.87 1.00 5.15
CA GLY A 43 4.06 1.64 4.58
C GLY A 43 4.73 0.80 3.49
N LYS A 44 5.79 1.35 2.90
CA LYS A 44 6.72 0.62 2.03
C LYS A 44 7.92 0.14 2.83
N LEU A 45 8.58 -0.90 2.30
CA LEU A 45 9.92 -1.28 2.75
C LEU A 45 10.86 -0.07 2.68
N GLY A 46 11.42 0.33 3.82
CA GLY A 46 12.27 1.50 3.99
C GLY A 46 11.58 2.76 4.49
N ASP A 47 10.24 2.77 4.57
CA ASP A 47 9.49 3.83 5.26
C ASP A 47 9.68 3.70 6.79
N GLU A 48 9.94 2.49 7.31
CA GLU A 48 10.19 2.26 8.75
C GLU A 48 11.44 3.01 9.23
N ILE A 49 12.39 3.29 8.34
CA ILE A 49 13.58 4.10 8.67
C ILE A 49 13.19 5.55 8.94
N GLU A 50 12.18 6.08 8.24
CA GLU A 50 11.69 7.43 8.51
C GLU A 50 11.01 7.50 9.87
N ASP A 51 10.18 6.51 10.20
CA ASP A 51 9.52 6.43 11.51
C ASP A 51 10.57 6.39 12.65
N LEU A 52 11.64 5.60 12.49
CA LEU A 52 12.73 5.52 13.46
C LEU A 52 13.57 6.82 13.55
N ILE A 53 13.69 7.59 12.46
CA ILE A 53 14.33 8.90 12.47
C ILE A 53 13.43 9.92 13.18
N ASP A 54 12.13 9.91 12.88
CA ASP A 54 11.13 10.80 13.47
C ASP A 54 10.95 10.54 14.98
N ASP A 55 11.03 9.27 15.39
CA ASP A 55 11.03 8.84 16.80
C ASP A 55 12.37 9.13 17.52
N GLY A 56 13.40 9.52 16.78
CA GLY A 56 14.72 9.89 17.32
C GLY A 56 15.61 8.70 17.72
N GLU A 57 15.25 7.48 17.33
CA GLU A 57 16.06 6.28 17.60
C GLU A 57 17.31 6.19 16.69
N ILE A 58 17.25 6.78 15.49
CA ILE A 58 18.33 6.75 14.50
C ILE A 58 18.68 8.18 14.04
N PRO A 59 19.97 8.55 13.88
CA PRO A 59 20.36 9.86 13.39
C PRO A 59 19.88 10.11 11.95
N PRO A 60 19.53 11.36 11.59
CA PRO A 60 19.00 11.68 10.28
C PRO A 60 20.04 11.42 9.17
N ILE A 61 19.59 10.76 8.10
CA ILE A 61 20.42 10.50 6.92
C ILE A 61 20.49 11.78 6.08
N PHE A 62 21.67 12.43 6.05
CA PHE A 62 21.88 13.78 5.49
C PHE A 62 21.70 13.94 3.97
N ASN A 63 21.36 12.90 3.21
CA ASN A 63 21.21 12.95 1.73
C ASN A 63 19.89 12.34 1.23
N LYS A 64 18.82 12.42 2.01
CA LYS A 64 17.53 11.87 1.58
C LYS A 64 16.75 12.90 0.74
N ASP A 65 16.65 12.63 -0.56
CA ASP A 65 15.72 13.33 -1.46
C ASP A 65 14.28 13.03 -1.02
N ARG A 66 13.75 13.77 -0.04
CA ARG A 66 12.31 13.79 0.21
C ARG A 66 11.66 14.47 -0.99
N ARG A 67 11.07 13.67 -1.89
CA ARG A 67 10.26 14.20 -3.00
C ARG A 67 8.99 14.86 -2.47
N GLY A 68 9.10 16.12 -2.07
CA GLY A 68 8.00 16.99 -1.69
C GLY A 68 7.22 17.51 -2.90
N SER A 69 6.88 16.68 -3.89
CA SER A 69 6.17 17.15 -5.09
C SER A 69 4.72 17.60 -4.82
N ASN A 70 4.19 17.33 -3.62
CA ASN A 70 2.88 17.81 -3.18
C ASN A 70 2.92 19.15 -2.44
N VAL A 71 4.06 19.61 -1.95
CA VAL A 71 4.12 20.91 -1.24
C VAL A 71 3.76 22.03 -2.22
N GLN A 72 4.35 22.00 -3.41
CA GLN A 72 4.16 23.03 -4.43
C GLN A 72 2.73 23.03 -5.03
N SER A 73 2.09 21.86 -5.15
CA SER A 73 0.72 21.81 -5.67
C SER A 73 -0.32 22.27 -4.64
N HIS A 74 -0.04 22.07 -3.34
CA HIS A 74 -0.86 22.59 -2.26
C HIS A 74 -0.69 24.11 -2.12
N GLU A 75 0.53 24.62 -2.26
CA GLU A 75 0.83 26.05 -2.21
C GLU A 75 0.09 26.83 -3.31
N ASN A 76 0.15 26.34 -4.56
CA ASN A 76 -0.61 26.91 -5.68
C ASN A 76 -2.13 26.90 -5.43
N ARG A 77 -2.64 25.87 -4.75
CA ARG A 77 -4.06 25.75 -4.42
C ARG A 77 -4.46 26.73 -3.30
N TYR A 78 -3.59 26.95 -2.32
CA TYR A 78 -3.81 27.96 -1.29
C TYR A 78 -3.79 29.37 -1.88
N GLU A 79 -2.85 29.67 -2.76
CA GLU A 79 -2.77 30.95 -3.48
C GLU A 79 -4.04 31.23 -4.27
N GLN A 80 -4.53 30.25 -5.03
CA GLN A 80 -5.80 30.36 -5.76
C GLN A 80 -7.00 30.64 -4.87
N VAL A 81 -7.06 30.05 -3.66
CA VAL A 81 -8.18 30.27 -2.72
C VAL A 81 -8.06 31.61 -2.00
N GLN A 82 -6.85 32.04 -1.64
CA GLN A 82 -6.59 33.29 -0.92
C GLN A 82 -6.77 34.52 -1.80
N HIS A 83 -6.49 34.41 -3.09
CA HIS A 83 -6.66 35.50 -4.06
C HIS A 83 -7.96 35.40 -4.87
N HIS A 84 -8.91 34.58 -4.43
CA HIS A 84 -10.23 34.46 -5.05
C HIS A 84 -11.23 35.49 -4.51
N GLU A 85 -11.05 36.78 -4.80
CA GLU A 85 -12.17 37.73 -4.72
C GLU A 85 -12.17 38.75 -5.88
N ASN A 86 -13.32 38.76 -6.57
CA ASN A 86 -13.87 39.58 -7.66
C ASN A 86 -13.38 39.32 -9.10
#